data_AF-A0AAD0RMV6-F1
#
_entry.id   AF-A0AAD0RMV6-F1
#
_cell.length_a   1.000
_cell.length_b   1.000
_cell.length_c   1.000
_cell.angle_alpha   90.00
_cell.angle_beta   90.00
_cell.angle_gamma   90.00
#
_symmetry.space_group_name_H-M   'P 1'
#
loop_
_entity.id
_entity.type
_entity.pdbx_description
1 polymer ?
#
loop_
_entity_poly.entity_id
_entity_poly.type
_entity_poly.pdbx_seq_one_letter_code
_entity_poly.pdbx_strand_id
1 'polypeptide(L)'
;MFVEVIVNIFNIPQANPDPLADAITASASPILQQLQDLLKALRVNAQGQPELETLSQQLDQRYLDVDESITRGTMHLHYANQSLHALLTLLQSCPEDSTLNCDQIVTLLEPVRQELQTSHRLIGSVM
;
A
#
# COMPACT_ATOMS: atom_id res chain seq x y z
N MET A 1 -5.44 -3.01 -16.62
CA MET A 1 -6.71 -2.86 -15.87
C MET A 1 -6.51 -2.83 -14.34
N PHE A 2 -5.47 -3.46 -13.75
CA PHE A 2 -5.24 -3.41 -12.29
C PHE A 2 -4.41 -2.20 -11.80
N VAL A 3 -3.57 -1.60 -12.65
CA VAL A 3 -2.79 -0.40 -12.30
C VAL A 3 -3.69 0.85 -12.20
N GLU A 4 -4.74 0.94 -13.02
CA GLU A 4 -5.74 2.02 -12.93
C GLU A 4 -6.55 1.95 -11.63
N VAL A 5 -6.75 0.75 -11.06
CA VAL A 5 -7.48 0.58 -9.80
C VAL A 5 -6.66 1.13 -8.63
N ILE A 6 -5.34 0.93 -8.62
CA ILE A 6 -4.46 1.49 -7.59
C ILE A 6 -4.44 3.03 -7.67
N VAL A 7 -4.46 3.60 -8.88
CA VAL A 7 -4.56 5.06 -9.07
C VAL A 7 -5.93 5.61 -8.66
N ASN A 8 -7.03 4.87 -8.89
CA ASN A 8 -8.38 5.31 -8.54
C ASN A 8 -8.75 5.19 -7.05
N ILE A 9 -8.03 4.38 -6.26
CA ILE A 9 -8.26 4.27 -4.79
C ILE A 9 -7.76 5.51 -4.04
N PHE A 10 -6.90 6.34 -4.64
CA PHE A 10 -6.43 7.60 -4.07
C PHE A 10 -7.40 8.78 -4.22
N ASN A 11 -8.59 8.58 -4.80
CA ASN A 11 -9.53 9.69 -5.05
C ASN A 11 -10.31 10.08 -3.78
N ILE A 12 -9.58 10.64 -2.81
CA ILE A 12 -10.12 11.55 -1.80
C ILE A 12 -10.37 12.88 -2.56
N PRO A 13 -11.51 13.58 -2.39
CA PRO A 13 -11.62 14.95 -2.86
C PRO A 13 -10.63 15.82 -2.09
N GLN A 14 -9.40 15.92 -2.60
CA GLN A 14 -8.34 16.80 -2.10
C GLN A 14 -8.70 18.23 -2.51
N ALA A 15 -9.10 19.05 -1.55
CA ALA A 15 -9.29 20.49 -1.73
C ALA A 15 -7.95 21.27 -1.84
N ASN A 16 -6.84 20.60 -2.10
CA ASN A 16 -5.55 21.22 -2.35
C ASN A 16 -4.69 20.30 -3.23
N PRO A 17 -4.26 20.71 -4.44
CA PRO A 17 -3.34 19.91 -5.23
C PRO A 17 -1.96 19.98 -4.57
N ASP A 18 -1.51 18.86 -3.99
CA ASP A 18 -0.17 18.74 -3.42
C ASP A 18 0.82 18.41 -4.57
N PRO A 19 1.68 19.35 -4.99
CA PRO A 19 2.56 19.16 -6.15
C PRO A 19 3.61 18.05 -5.95
N LEU A 20 3.79 17.59 -4.71
CA LEU A 20 4.62 16.43 -4.38
C LEU A 20 3.93 15.10 -4.72
N ALA A 21 2.60 15.03 -4.58
CA ALA A 21 1.85 13.82 -4.93
C ALA A 21 1.90 13.56 -6.44
N ASP A 22 1.67 14.60 -7.26
CA ASP A 22 1.68 14.51 -8.72
C ASP A 22 3.06 14.20 -9.31
N ALA A 23 4.15 14.64 -8.67
CA ALA A 23 5.50 14.34 -9.11
C ALA A 23 5.89 12.87 -8.89
N ILE A 24 5.34 12.23 -7.85
CA ILE A 24 5.61 10.82 -7.52
C ILE A 24 4.82 9.89 -8.45
N THR A 25 3.61 10.26 -8.86
CA THR A 25 2.76 9.47 -9.77
C THR A 25 3.16 9.57 -11.24
N ALA A 26 3.77 10.68 -11.69
CA ALA A 26 3.96 10.98 -13.13
C ALA A 26 5.19 10.33 -13.80
N SER A 27 6.16 9.78 -13.05
CA SER A 27 7.48 9.39 -13.62
C SER A 27 7.87 7.92 -13.44
N ALA A 28 7.04 7.09 -12.81
CA ALA A 28 7.31 5.67 -12.66
C ALA A 28 6.36 4.86 -13.54
N SER A 29 6.85 4.28 -14.64
CA SER A 29 6.39 2.91 -14.91
C SER A 29 6.70 2.15 -13.63
N PRO A 30 5.69 1.64 -12.90
CA PRO A 30 5.92 1.13 -11.56
C PRO A 30 7.01 0.07 -11.65
N ILE A 31 8.05 0.17 -10.83
CA ILE A 31 9.24 -0.71 -10.87
C ILE A 31 8.82 -2.19 -10.90
N LEU A 32 7.71 -2.53 -10.23
CA LEU A 32 7.09 -3.86 -10.25
C LEU A 32 6.65 -4.31 -11.64
N GLN A 33 6.19 -3.40 -12.51
CA GLN A 33 5.78 -3.74 -13.86
C GLN A 33 6.98 -3.97 -14.78
N GLN A 34 8.06 -3.19 -14.62
CA GLN A 34 9.34 -3.48 -15.29
C GLN A 34 9.90 -4.85 -14.87
N LEU A 35 9.83 -5.15 -13.56
CA LEU A 35 10.24 -6.45 -13.02
C LEU A 35 9.38 -7.60 -13.57
N GLN A 36 8.07 -7.40 -13.70
CA GLN A 36 7.17 -8.38 -14.31
C GLN A 36 7.54 -8.66 -15.77
N ASP A 37 7.89 -7.64 -16.54
CA ASP A 37 8.26 -7.81 -17.94
C ASP A 37 9.61 -8.54 -18.09
N LEU A 38 10.56 -8.28 -17.18
CA LEU A 38 11.82 -9.04 -17.11
C LEU A 38 11.58 -10.53 -16.77
N LEU A 39 10.67 -10.83 -15.83
CA LEU A 39 10.32 -12.21 -15.49
C LEU A 39 9.63 -12.93 -16.64
N LYS A 40 8.76 -12.26 -17.40
CA LYS A 40 8.18 -12.81 -18.64
C LYS A 40 9.28 -13.15 -19.65
N ALA A 41 10.24 -12.26 -19.87
CA ALA A 41 11.35 -12.50 -20.78
C ALA A 41 12.24 -13.66 -20.31
N LEU A 42 12.52 -13.74 -19.01
CA LEU A 42 13.27 -14.86 -18.40
C LEU A 42 12.56 -16.19 -18.66
N ARG A 43 11.23 -16.25 -18.45
CA ARG A 43 10.44 -17.46 -18.66
C ARG A 43 10.49 -17.96 -20.11
N VAL A 44 10.45 -17.04 -21.07
CA VAL A 44 10.58 -17.38 -22.50
C VAL A 44 11.98 -17.94 -22.80
N ASN A 45 13.01 -17.31 -22.26
CA ASN A 45 14.40 -17.73 -22.46
C ASN A 45 14.77 -19.02 -21.70
N ALA A 46 14.01 -19.35 -20.65
CA ALA A 46 14.20 -20.57 -19.87
C ALA A 46 13.73 -21.83 -20.60
N GLN A 47 12.91 -21.71 -21.65
CA GLN A 47 12.30 -22.85 -22.32
C GLN A 47 13.33 -23.88 -22.79
N GLY A 48 13.13 -25.13 -22.40
CA GLY A 48 14.03 -26.24 -22.73
C GLY A 48 15.23 -26.37 -21.79
N GLN A 49 15.31 -25.56 -20.73
CA GLN A 49 16.31 -25.65 -19.68
C GLN A 49 15.63 -25.87 -18.32
N PRO A 50 15.45 -27.13 -17.87
CA PRO A 50 14.57 -27.46 -16.74
C PRO A 50 14.96 -26.77 -15.41
N GLU A 51 16.26 -26.59 -15.17
CA GLU A 51 16.75 -25.88 -13.99
C GLU A 51 16.39 -24.37 -14.04
N LEU A 52 16.52 -23.76 -15.22
CA LEU A 52 16.21 -22.35 -15.43
C LEU A 52 14.68 -22.11 -15.42
N GLU A 53 13.90 -23.05 -15.93
CA GLU A 53 12.43 -23.03 -15.83
C GLU A 53 11.98 -23.07 -14.37
N THR A 54 12.59 -23.95 -13.57
CA THR A 54 12.30 -24.06 -12.14
C THR A 54 12.62 -22.77 -11.40
N LEU A 55 13.80 -22.18 -11.66
CA LEU A 55 14.19 -20.90 -11.08
C LEU A 55 13.27 -19.75 -11.53
N SER A 56 12.89 -19.70 -12.80
CA SER A 56 11.96 -18.69 -13.32
C SER A 56 10.60 -18.78 -12.62
N GLN A 57 10.07 -19.99 -12.41
CA GLN A 57 8.80 -20.19 -11.72
C GLN A 57 8.87 -19.78 -10.24
N GLN A 58 9.99 -20.09 -9.57
CA GLN A 58 10.21 -19.65 -8.18
C GLN A 58 10.26 -18.11 -8.09
N LEU A 59 10.96 -17.46 -9.01
CA LEU A 59 11.02 -16.00 -9.06
C LEU A 59 9.66 -15.36 -9.35
N ASP A 60 8.86 -15.95 -10.25
CA ASP A 60 7.49 -15.53 -10.50
C ASP A 60 6.63 -15.61 -9.23
N GLN A 61 6.72 -16.70 -8.49
CA GLN A 61 5.98 -16.84 -7.24
C GLN A 61 6.43 -15.81 -6.20
N ARG A 62 7.75 -15.61 -6.05
CA ARG A 62 8.28 -14.58 -5.13
C ARG A 62 7.85 -13.18 -5.52
N TYR A 63 7.80 -12.88 -6.82
CA TYR A 63 7.27 -11.60 -7.30
C TYR A 63 5.81 -11.40 -6.88
N LEU A 64 4.96 -12.41 -7.04
CA LEU A 64 3.55 -12.34 -6.62
C LEU A 64 3.42 -12.17 -5.11
N ASP A 65 4.21 -12.90 -4.31
CA ASP A 65 4.22 -12.76 -2.85
C ASP A 65 4.60 -11.33 -2.42
N VAL A 66 5.59 -10.73 -3.10
CA VAL A 66 6.04 -9.35 -2.87
C VAL A 66 4.95 -8.34 -3.26
N ASP A 67 4.39 -8.48 -4.45
CA ASP A 67 3.33 -7.60 -4.97
C ASP A 67 2.09 -7.63 -4.06
N GLU A 68 1.64 -8.81 -3.64
CA GLU A 68 0.52 -8.96 -2.71
C GLU A 68 0.83 -8.31 -1.36
N SER A 69 2.01 -8.58 -0.79
CA SER A 69 2.39 -8.07 0.54
C SER A 69 2.49 -6.55 0.54
N ILE A 70 3.10 -5.95 -0.50
CA ILE A 70 3.19 -4.50 -0.65
C ILE A 70 1.80 -3.89 -0.88
N THR A 71 0.98 -4.49 -1.73
CA THR A 71 -0.37 -4.00 -2.04
C THR A 71 -1.24 -4.01 -0.78
N ARG A 72 -1.28 -5.13 -0.06
CA ARG A 72 -2.03 -5.23 1.19
C ARG A 72 -1.47 -4.30 2.26
N GLY A 73 -0.15 -4.23 2.41
CA GLY A 73 0.48 -3.30 3.34
C GLY A 73 0.14 -1.84 3.07
N THR A 74 0.07 -1.45 1.79
CA THR A 74 -0.33 -0.10 1.36
C THR A 74 -1.81 0.17 1.64
N MET A 75 -2.70 -0.82 1.44
CA MET A 75 -4.11 -0.69 1.81
C MET A 75 -4.29 -0.44 3.32
N HIS A 76 -3.56 -1.17 4.16
CA HIS A 76 -3.60 -0.93 5.62
C HIS A 76 -3.07 0.47 6.00
N LEU A 77 -2.03 1.00 5.33
CA LEU A 77 -1.62 2.41 5.54
C LEU A 77 -2.72 3.40 5.15
N HIS A 78 -3.40 3.12 4.04
CA HIS A 78 -4.51 3.95 3.57
C HIS A 78 -5.66 3.96 4.59
N TYR A 79 -6.05 2.80 5.13
CA TYR A 79 -7.07 2.72 6.17
C TYR A 79 -6.66 3.41 7.48
N ALA A 80 -5.40 3.28 7.89
CA ALA A 80 -4.87 4.02 9.03
C ALA A 80 -4.99 5.54 8.82
N ASN A 81 -4.64 6.03 7.62
CA ASN A 81 -4.72 7.44 7.28
C ASN A 81 -6.19 7.94 7.24
N GLN A 82 -7.09 7.20 6.60
CA GLN A 82 -8.53 7.52 6.61
C GLN A 82 -9.10 7.57 8.03
N SER A 83 -8.72 6.60 8.88
CA SER A 83 -9.13 6.55 10.28
C SER A 83 -8.62 7.77 11.05
N LEU A 84 -7.34 8.13 10.89
CA LEU A 84 -6.79 9.35 11.48
C LEU A 84 -7.51 10.62 11.00
N HIS A 85 -7.84 10.70 9.71
CA HIS A 85 -8.58 11.82 9.17
C HIS A 85 -9.97 11.95 9.81
N ALA A 86 -10.71 10.85 9.92
CA ALA A 86 -12.00 10.83 10.60
C ALA A 86 -11.90 11.24 12.08
N LEU A 87 -10.85 10.78 12.78
CA LEU A 87 -10.58 11.21 14.16
C LEU A 87 -10.31 12.70 14.27
N LEU A 88 -9.50 13.26 13.37
CA LEU A 88 -9.23 14.70 13.32
C LEU A 88 -10.51 15.50 13.08
N THR A 89 -11.37 15.05 12.14
CA THR A 89 -12.67 15.69 11.91
C THR A 89 -13.56 15.63 13.15
N LEU A 90 -13.61 14.49 13.84
CA LEU A 90 -14.39 14.34 15.07
C LEU A 90 -13.90 15.31 16.15
N LEU A 91 -12.58 15.38 16.37
CA LEU A 91 -11.94 16.29 17.31
C LEU A 91 -12.21 17.77 16.97
N GLN A 92 -12.18 18.13 15.68
CA GLN A 92 -12.48 19.49 15.23
C GLN A 92 -13.97 19.85 15.37
N SER A 93 -14.85 18.85 15.34
CA SER A 93 -16.30 19.04 15.52
C SER A 93 -16.74 18.99 17.00
N CYS A 94 -15.84 18.65 17.92
CA CYS A 94 -16.16 18.62 19.34
C CYS A 94 -16.45 20.04 19.87
N PRO A 95 -17.55 20.24 20.63
CA PRO A 95 -17.80 21.48 21.34
C PRO A 95 -16.62 21.84 22.27
N GLU A 96 -16.35 23.13 22.47
CA GLU A 96 -15.25 23.62 23.34
C GLU A 96 -15.26 23.03 24.77
N ASP A 97 -16.42 22.65 25.28
CA ASP A 97 -16.59 22.07 26.62
C ASP A 97 -16.46 20.53 26.67
N SER A 98 -16.32 19.87 25.52
CA SER A 98 -16.19 18.42 25.44
C SER A 98 -14.76 17.98 25.73
N THR A 99 -14.57 17.30 26.87
CA THR A 99 -13.27 16.73 27.23
C THR A 99 -13.24 15.24 26.87
N LEU A 100 -12.24 14.86 26.08
CA LEU A 100 -11.90 13.46 25.86
C LEU A 100 -10.90 13.02 26.92
N ASN A 101 -11.22 11.93 27.61
CA ASN A 101 -10.26 11.34 28.55
C ASN A 101 -9.24 10.46 27.80
N CYS A 102 -8.14 10.12 28.48
CA CYS A 102 -7.07 9.32 27.90
C CYS A 102 -7.55 7.94 27.40
N ASP A 103 -8.50 7.30 28.10
CA ASP A 103 -9.01 5.98 27.71
C ASP A 103 -9.81 6.02 26.40
N GLN A 104 -10.59 7.10 26.21
CA GLN A 104 -11.32 7.36 24.97
C GLN A 104 -10.35 7.64 23.81
N ILE A 105 -9.29 8.42 24.04
CA ILE A 105 -8.26 8.69 23.04
C ILE A 105 -7.56 7.39 22.63
N VAL A 106 -7.19 6.54 23.60
CA VAL A 106 -6.58 5.23 23.33
C VAL A 106 -7.53 4.36 22.52
N THR A 107 -8.80 4.30 22.89
CA THR A 107 -9.82 3.52 22.15
C THR A 107 -9.97 3.99 20.71
N LEU A 108 -9.94 5.31 20.48
CA LEU A 108 -10.03 5.90 19.16
C LEU A 108 -8.78 5.64 18.29
N LEU A 109 -7.59 5.64 18.89
CA LEU A 109 -6.33 5.40 18.19
C LEU A 109 -6.02 3.92 17.97
N GLU A 110 -6.67 3.01 18.70
CA GLU A 110 -6.41 1.58 18.62
C GLU A 110 -6.56 0.99 17.20
N PRO A 111 -7.62 1.30 16.43
CA PRO A 111 -7.74 0.82 15.06
C PRO A 111 -6.60 1.32 14.15
N VAL A 112 -6.20 2.59 14.31
CA VAL A 112 -5.06 3.16 13.56
C VAL A 112 -3.79 2.36 13.86
N ARG A 113 -3.53 2.08 15.14
CA ARG A 113 -2.36 1.29 15.55
C ARG A 113 -2.37 -0.11 14.93
N GLN A 114 -3.52 -0.79 14.91
CA GLN A 114 -3.65 -2.14 14.36
C GLN A 114 -3.40 -2.17 12.85
N GLU A 115 -3.91 -1.18 12.12
CA GLU A 115 -3.67 -1.01 10.69
C GLU A 115 -2.19 -0.76 10.39
N LEU A 116 -1.54 0.15 11.14
CA LEU A 116 -0.11 0.44 10.99
C LEU A 116 0.77 -0.79 11.30
N GLN A 117 0.46 -1.53 12.38
CA GLN A 117 1.18 -2.75 12.73
C GLN A 117 1.02 -3.83 11.65
N THR A 118 -0.17 -3.95 11.08
CA THR A 118 -0.45 -4.90 10.01
C THR A 118 0.29 -4.54 8.74
N SER A 119 0.28 -3.26 8.36
CA SER A 119 1.08 -2.77 7.25
C SER A 119 2.57 -3.06 7.43
N HIS A 120 3.12 -2.67 8.59
CA HIS A 120 4.54 -2.89 8.90
C HIS A 120 4.94 -4.36 8.79
N ARG A 121 4.08 -5.28 9.28
CA ARG A 121 4.32 -6.73 9.19
C ARG A 121 4.34 -7.22 7.74
N LEU A 122 3.38 -6.77 6.92
CA LEU A 122 3.26 -7.20 5.53
C LEU A 122 4.42 -6.67 4.68
N ILE A 123 4.70 -5.37 4.76
CA ILE A 123 5.79 -4.74 4.01
C ILE A 123 7.15 -5.26 4.50
N GLY A 124 7.35 -5.36 5.82
CA GLY A 124 8.60 -5.87 6.40
C GLY A 124 8.85 -7.36 6.18
N SER A 125 7.86 -8.13 5.71
CA SER A 125 8.07 -9.54 5.35
C SER A 125 8.72 -9.72 3.98
N VAL A 126 8.80 -8.65 3.18
CA VAL A 126 9.29 -8.67 1.80
C VAL A 126 10.38 -7.63 1.52
N MET A 127 10.75 -6.81 2.50
CA MET A 127 11.92 -5.92 2.51
C MET A 127 13.06 -6.54 3.30
#